data_AF-A0A3N2KA19-F1
#
_entry.id   AF-A0A3N2KA19-F1
#
_cell.length_a   1.000
_cell.length_b   1.000
_cell.length_c   1.000
_cell.angle_alpha   90.00
_cell.angle_beta   90.00
_cell.angle_gamma   90.00
#
_symmetry.space_group_name_H-M   'P 1'
#
loop_
_entity.id
_entity.type
_entity.pdbx_description
1 polymer ?
#
loop_
_entity_poly.entity_id
_entity_poly.type
_entity_poly.pdbx_seq_one_letter_code
_entity_poly.pdbx_strand_id
1 'polypeptide(L)'
;MKTKSLIITLVALIGLCSCGQSKEEKAQEMAANYLKGVLYHFDSYEPLQTKVDSSFVALSTDREAIELTLDMLKLFQSAQEYADKIESAESSMEIWSPSGYSSAYSKGEYRRAKEERDNNQRLLDKTKDRIQNQFSKIKSRQSYLEAEALLKIGDFNGWKVYHKFKSLNGAGTLDLFGEYVFFCDEDFNEKSAYPKEDYEAISKVMIAISSSNDISDMIEKVQEEIY
;
A
#
# COMPACT_ATOMS: atom_id res chain seq x y z
N MET A 1 -13.26 -56.22 31.58
CA MET A 1 -12.88 -55.92 30.17
C MET A 1 -13.82 -54.91 29.48
N LYS A 2 -15.13 -54.89 29.78
CA LYS A 2 -16.10 -53.99 29.11
C LYS A 2 -15.91 -52.49 29.40
N THR A 3 -15.54 -52.10 30.62
CA THR A 3 -15.33 -50.68 31.01
C THR A 3 -14.06 -50.07 30.41
N LYS A 4 -12.96 -50.83 30.32
CA LYS A 4 -11.74 -50.40 29.61
C LYS A 4 -11.99 -50.24 28.11
N SER A 5 -12.83 -51.09 27.52
CA SER A 5 -13.23 -50.97 26.10
C SER A 5 -14.08 -49.72 25.85
N LEU A 6 -15.02 -49.37 26.74
CA LEU A 6 -15.84 -48.16 26.61
C LEU A 6 -15.03 -46.85 26.70
N ILE A 7 -14.03 -46.80 27.57
CA ILE A 7 -13.17 -45.61 27.72
C ILE A 7 -12.31 -45.41 26.46
N ILE A 8 -11.80 -46.48 25.86
CA ILE A 8 -11.02 -46.42 24.62
C ILE A 8 -11.90 -45.96 23.44
N THR A 9 -13.17 -46.40 23.37
CA THR A 9 -14.11 -45.95 22.34
C THR A 9 -14.50 -44.48 22.50
N LEU A 10 -14.64 -43.97 23.73
CA LEU A 10 -14.98 -42.57 23.99
C LEU A 10 -13.81 -41.61 23.67
N VAL A 11 -12.57 -42.01 23.98
CA VAL A 11 -11.36 -41.25 23.62
C VAL A 11 -11.12 -41.25 22.11
N ALA A 12 -11.46 -42.35 21.42
CA ALA A 12 -11.41 -42.42 19.96
C ALA A 12 -12.47 -41.53 19.27
N LEU A 13 -13.68 -41.38 19.85
CA LEU A 13 -14.70 -40.45 19.33
C LEU A 13 -14.33 -38.98 19.53
N ILE A 14 -13.64 -38.63 20.63
CA ILE A 14 -13.18 -37.25 20.88
C ILE A 14 -12.02 -36.89 19.93
N GLY A 15 -11.22 -37.86 19.49
CA GLY A 15 -10.14 -37.65 18.51
C GLY A 15 -10.60 -37.42 17.07
N LEU A 16 -11.86 -37.72 16.72
CA LEU A 16 -12.41 -37.56 15.36
C LEU A 16 -13.15 -36.23 15.15
N CYS A 17 -13.36 -35.45 16.22
CA CYS A 17 -14.01 -34.14 16.17
C CYS A 17 -13.03 -32.95 16.06
N SER A 18 -11.76 -33.19 15.73
CA SER A 18 -10.83 -32.12 15.37
C SER A 18 -10.92 -31.77 13.87
N CYS A 19 -12.13 -31.67 13.32
CA CYS A 19 -12.35 -30.97 12.05
C CYS A 19 -12.43 -29.47 12.33
N GLY A 20 -11.32 -28.87 12.77
CA GLY A 20 -11.19 -27.41 12.75
C GLY A 20 -11.02 -26.95 11.31
N GLN A 21 -11.55 -25.77 10.97
CA GLN A 21 -11.25 -25.13 9.69
C GLN A 21 -9.73 -25.05 9.51
N SER A 22 -9.27 -25.38 8.30
CA SER A 22 -7.92 -25.09 7.84
C SER A 22 -7.62 -23.60 7.91
N LYS A 23 -6.33 -23.24 7.88
CA LYS A 23 -5.90 -21.84 7.85
C LYS A 23 -6.46 -21.12 6.61
N GLU A 24 -6.47 -21.81 5.48
CA GLU A 24 -6.99 -21.33 4.21
C GLU A 24 -8.51 -21.08 4.26
N GLU A 25 -9.27 -21.97 4.92
CA GLU A 25 -10.71 -21.76 5.11
C GLU A 25 -10.99 -20.55 6.01
N LYS A 26 -10.27 -20.41 7.13
CA LYS A 26 -10.38 -19.24 8.01
C LYS A 26 -10.02 -17.93 7.29
N ALA A 27 -8.93 -17.97 6.52
CA ALA A 27 -8.46 -16.84 5.74
C ALA A 27 -9.45 -16.45 4.63
N GLN A 28 -10.05 -17.44 3.95
CA GLN A 28 -11.08 -17.20 2.94
C GLN A 28 -12.34 -16.60 3.55
N GLU A 29 -12.78 -17.08 4.72
CA GLU A 29 -13.92 -16.51 5.45
C GLU A 29 -13.65 -15.05 5.86
N MET A 30 -12.47 -14.76 6.42
CA MET A 30 -12.03 -13.40 6.72
C MET A 30 -12.04 -12.51 5.47
N ALA A 31 -11.44 -12.97 4.36
CA ALA A 31 -11.38 -12.21 3.13
C ALA A 31 -12.78 -11.93 2.55
N ALA A 32 -13.67 -12.91 2.57
CA ALA A 32 -15.06 -12.74 2.14
C ALA A 32 -15.79 -11.70 3.00
N ASN A 33 -15.62 -11.75 4.33
CA ASN A 33 -16.22 -10.77 5.24
C ASN A 33 -15.73 -9.34 4.98
N TYR A 34 -14.44 -9.16 4.73
CA TYR A 34 -13.89 -7.87 4.33
C TYR A 34 -14.44 -7.40 2.98
N LEU A 35 -14.40 -8.27 1.97
CA LEU A 35 -14.80 -7.95 0.59
C LEU A 35 -16.29 -7.62 0.47
N LYS A 36 -17.13 -8.09 1.38
CA LYS A 36 -18.54 -7.69 1.48
C LYS A 36 -18.71 -6.18 1.66
N GLY A 37 -17.76 -5.51 2.29
CA GLY A 37 -17.75 -4.04 2.46
C GLY A 37 -17.12 -3.29 1.28
N VAL A 38 -16.47 -3.99 0.35
CA VAL A 38 -15.65 -3.39 -0.71
C VAL A 38 -16.25 -3.60 -2.11
N LEU A 39 -16.80 -4.78 -2.38
CA LEU A 39 -17.30 -5.14 -3.71
C LEU A 39 -18.72 -4.60 -3.95
N TYR A 40 -18.94 -4.05 -5.14
CA TYR A 40 -20.26 -3.56 -5.57
C TYR A 40 -21.31 -4.68 -5.61
N HIS A 41 -20.94 -5.86 -6.12
CA HIS A 41 -21.82 -7.02 -6.28
C HIS A 41 -21.21 -8.23 -5.57
N PHE A 42 -21.18 -8.20 -4.23
CA PHE A 42 -20.62 -9.28 -3.43
C PHE A 42 -21.36 -10.62 -3.60
N ASP A 43 -22.62 -10.62 -3.99
CA ASP A 43 -23.38 -11.84 -4.34
C ASP A 43 -22.78 -12.62 -5.51
N SER A 44 -22.02 -11.94 -6.38
CA SER A 44 -21.27 -12.56 -7.48
C SER A 44 -19.83 -12.96 -7.13
N TYR A 45 -19.40 -12.74 -5.87
CA TYR A 45 -18.07 -13.08 -5.40
C TYR A 45 -17.83 -14.59 -5.44
N GLU A 46 -16.74 -14.99 -6.06
CA GLU A 46 -16.25 -16.37 -6.06
C GLU A 46 -14.76 -16.39 -5.69
N PRO A 47 -14.37 -17.07 -4.60
CA PRO A 47 -12.96 -17.24 -4.26
C PRO A 47 -12.30 -18.18 -5.27
N LEU A 48 -11.17 -17.77 -5.83
CA LEU A 48 -10.42 -18.55 -6.82
C LEU A 48 -9.16 -19.17 -6.23
N GLN A 49 -8.50 -18.47 -5.31
CA GLN A 49 -7.31 -18.97 -4.62
C GLN A 49 -7.13 -18.22 -3.30
N THR A 50 -6.82 -18.97 -2.24
CA THR A 50 -6.39 -18.42 -0.95
C THR A 50 -5.08 -19.11 -0.55
N LYS A 51 -4.06 -18.31 -0.24
CA LYS A 51 -2.77 -18.79 0.27
C LYS A 51 -2.46 -18.07 1.57
N VAL A 52 -2.00 -18.81 2.57
CA VAL A 52 -1.66 -18.27 3.88
C VAL A 52 -0.18 -18.50 4.16
N ASP A 53 0.54 -17.40 4.36
CA ASP A 53 1.93 -17.39 4.78
C ASP A 53 2.05 -16.81 6.20
N SER A 54 3.12 -17.17 6.89
CA SER A 54 3.48 -16.52 8.15
C SER A 54 3.83 -15.06 7.89
N SER A 55 3.30 -14.16 8.72
CA SER A 55 3.72 -12.77 8.77
C SER A 55 4.68 -12.57 9.94
N PHE A 56 5.70 -11.76 9.69
CA PHE A 56 6.68 -11.34 10.70
C PHE A 56 6.70 -9.83 10.77
N VAL A 57 7.04 -9.28 11.95
CA VAL A 57 7.24 -7.85 12.12
C VAL A 57 8.34 -7.40 11.18
N ALA A 58 7.99 -6.48 10.29
CA ALA A 58 8.89 -5.78 9.40
C ALA A 58 8.25 -4.42 9.09
N LEU A 59 9.02 -3.49 8.53
CA LEU A 59 8.47 -2.22 8.09
C LEU A 59 7.30 -2.48 7.10
N SER A 60 7.49 -3.40 6.15
CA SER A 60 6.49 -3.76 5.11
C SER A 60 5.26 -4.54 5.58
N THR A 61 5.17 -4.85 6.87
CA THR A 61 3.99 -5.48 7.51
C THR A 61 3.41 -4.62 8.63
N ASP A 62 4.06 -3.51 8.98
CA ASP A 62 3.60 -2.56 9.98
C ASP A 62 2.61 -1.57 9.34
N ARG A 63 1.39 -1.56 9.86
CA ARG A 63 0.29 -0.74 9.32
C ARG A 63 0.64 0.75 9.31
N GLU A 64 1.21 1.28 10.38
CA GLU A 64 1.57 2.69 10.47
C GLU A 64 2.64 3.06 9.43
N ALA A 65 3.67 2.22 9.28
CA ALA A 65 4.69 2.42 8.26
C ALA A 65 4.13 2.36 6.84
N ILE A 66 3.19 1.45 6.56
CA ILE A 66 2.51 1.36 5.26
C ILE A 66 1.70 2.64 4.99
N GLU A 67 0.90 3.11 5.95
CA GLU A 67 0.09 4.33 5.82
C GLU A 67 0.98 5.57 5.59
N LEU A 68 2.08 5.71 6.35
CA LEU A 68 3.07 6.78 6.15
C LEU A 68 3.72 6.73 4.75
N THR A 69 3.99 5.53 4.25
CA THR A 69 4.58 5.31 2.91
C THR A 69 3.59 5.67 1.81
N LEU A 70 2.31 5.26 1.94
CA LEU A 70 1.23 5.64 1.03
C LEU A 70 1.09 7.16 0.93
N ASP A 71 1.14 7.86 2.07
CA ASP A 71 1.09 9.32 2.07
C ASP A 71 2.33 9.94 1.43
N MET A 72 3.51 9.34 1.59
CA MET A 72 4.71 9.77 0.88
C MET A 72 4.59 9.58 -0.65
N LEU A 73 4.01 8.47 -1.11
CA LEU A 73 3.75 8.23 -2.53
C LEU A 73 2.82 9.28 -3.15
N LYS A 74 1.75 9.67 -2.44
CA LYS A 74 0.87 10.77 -2.88
C LYS A 74 1.61 12.10 -3.00
N LEU A 75 2.56 12.36 -2.10
CA LEU A 75 3.42 13.56 -2.18
C LEU A 75 4.36 13.50 -3.38
N PHE A 76 4.93 12.34 -3.70
CA PHE A 76 5.72 12.15 -4.92
C PHE A 76 4.90 12.41 -6.18
N GLN A 77 3.68 11.87 -6.26
CA GLN A 77 2.77 12.17 -7.37
C GLN A 77 2.50 13.67 -7.49
N SER A 78 2.20 14.34 -6.38
CA SER A 78 1.97 15.79 -6.37
C SER A 78 3.22 16.56 -6.83
N ALA A 79 4.42 16.15 -6.39
CA ALA A 79 5.67 16.78 -6.80
C ALA A 79 5.90 16.65 -8.30
N GLN A 80 5.63 15.48 -8.88
CA GLN A 80 5.70 15.28 -10.33
C GLN A 80 4.72 16.18 -11.07
N GLU A 81 3.47 16.24 -10.64
CA GLU A 81 2.46 17.12 -11.25
C GLU A 81 2.86 18.60 -11.21
N TYR A 82 3.51 19.06 -10.12
CA TYR A 82 4.02 20.43 -10.06
C TYR A 82 5.23 20.63 -10.97
N ALA A 83 6.13 19.65 -11.09
CA ALA A 83 7.26 19.71 -12.01
C ALA A 83 6.79 19.83 -13.48
N ASP A 84 5.81 19.03 -13.88
CA ASP A 84 5.23 19.06 -15.23
C ASP A 84 4.58 20.43 -15.53
N LYS A 85 3.88 21.00 -14.54
CA LYS A 85 3.29 22.35 -14.65
C LYS A 85 4.34 23.45 -14.74
N ILE A 86 5.46 23.31 -14.02
CA ILE A 86 6.60 24.25 -14.13
C ILE A 86 7.16 24.20 -15.55
N GLU A 87 7.43 23.01 -16.09
CA GLU A 87 7.94 22.85 -17.46
C GLU A 87 6.98 23.43 -18.50
N SER A 88 5.67 23.15 -18.36
CA SER A 88 4.64 23.72 -19.25
C SER A 88 4.57 25.25 -19.19
N ALA A 89 4.69 25.82 -17.98
CA ALA A 89 4.69 27.26 -17.78
C ALA A 89 5.98 27.90 -18.32
N GLU A 90 7.14 27.26 -18.18
CA GLU A 90 8.41 27.70 -18.76
C GLU A 90 8.35 27.71 -20.29
N SER A 91 7.82 26.65 -20.90
CA SER A 91 7.57 26.60 -22.35
C SER A 91 6.64 27.74 -22.81
N SER A 92 5.59 28.03 -22.03
CA SER A 92 4.69 29.15 -22.30
C SER A 92 5.40 30.51 -22.17
N MET A 93 6.28 30.67 -21.19
CA MET A 93 7.10 31.88 -21.04
C MET A 93 8.02 32.09 -22.25
N GLU A 94 8.60 31.02 -22.81
CA GLU A 94 9.43 31.08 -24.01
C GLU A 94 8.63 31.55 -25.23
N ILE A 95 7.44 30.99 -25.44
CA ILE A 95 6.53 31.38 -26.54
C ILE A 95 6.15 32.86 -26.45
N TRP A 96 5.81 33.33 -25.25
CA TRP A 96 5.33 34.69 -25.03
C TRP A 96 6.45 35.69 -24.67
N SER A 97 7.71 35.28 -24.84
CA SER A 97 8.88 36.07 -24.45
C SER A 97 8.80 37.51 -24.99
N PRO A 98 8.87 38.54 -24.12
CA PRO A 98 8.72 39.92 -24.56
C PRO A 98 9.86 40.37 -25.48
N SER A 99 9.50 41.03 -26.58
CA SER A 99 10.40 41.75 -27.48
C SER A 99 10.00 43.23 -27.56
N GLY A 100 10.81 44.03 -28.26
CA GLY A 100 10.49 45.44 -28.53
C GLY A 100 9.16 45.67 -29.25
N TYR A 101 8.61 44.64 -29.90
CA TYR A 101 7.34 44.69 -30.64
C TYR A 101 6.18 43.95 -29.93
N SER A 102 6.38 43.45 -28.71
CA SER A 102 5.34 42.67 -28.02
C SER A 102 4.12 43.50 -27.64
N SER A 103 2.94 42.97 -27.99
CA SER A 103 1.65 43.54 -27.62
C SER A 103 1.39 43.47 -26.10
N ALA A 104 0.43 44.27 -25.62
CA ALA A 104 -0.01 44.18 -24.23
C ALA A 104 -0.54 42.78 -23.88
N TYR A 105 -1.17 42.10 -24.84
CA TYR A 105 -1.62 40.71 -24.70
C TYR A 105 -0.45 39.75 -24.49
N SER A 106 0.57 39.79 -25.37
CA SER A 106 1.77 38.92 -25.25
C SER A 106 2.48 39.12 -23.91
N LYS A 107 2.62 40.37 -23.46
CA LYS A 107 3.18 40.69 -22.13
C LYS A 107 2.31 40.14 -20.99
N GLY A 108 0.98 40.16 -21.16
CA GLY A 108 0.02 39.59 -20.22
C GLY A 108 0.13 38.06 -20.11
N GLU A 109 0.25 37.36 -21.24
CA GLU A 109 0.45 35.91 -21.26
C GLU A 109 1.78 35.50 -20.62
N TYR A 110 2.86 36.20 -20.96
CA TYR A 110 4.15 35.97 -20.30
C TYR A 110 4.05 36.12 -18.78
N ARG A 111 3.37 37.17 -18.29
CA ARG A 111 3.19 37.39 -16.85
C ARG A 111 2.38 36.27 -16.18
N ARG A 112 1.31 35.79 -16.83
CA ARG A 112 0.50 34.66 -16.31
C ARG A 112 1.33 33.38 -16.23
N ALA A 113 2.06 33.04 -17.29
CA ALA A 113 2.92 31.87 -17.32
C ALA A 113 4.01 31.96 -16.23
N LYS A 114 4.63 33.14 -16.05
CA LYS A 114 5.59 33.36 -14.97
C LYS A 114 4.98 33.20 -13.57
N GLU A 115 3.77 33.71 -13.36
CA GLU A 115 3.05 33.57 -12.09
C GLU A 115 2.69 32.09 -11.80
N GLU A 116 2.24 31.35 -12.82
CA GLU A 116 1.97 29.92 -12.73
C GLU A 116 3.24 29.12 -12.40
N ARG A 117 4.35 29.41 -13.09
CA ARG A 117 5.67 28.83 -12.83
C ARG A 117 6.11 29.08 -11.38
N ASP A 118 6.08 30.34 -10.95
CA ASP A 118 6.49 30.75 -9.60
C ASP A 118 5.61 30.12 -8.50
N ASN A 119 4.30 29.98 -8.75
CA ASN A 119 3.37 29.32 -7.82
C ASN A 119 3.60 27.81 -7.72
N ASN A 120 3.74 27.12 -8.86
CA ASN A 120 4.02 25.68 -8.86
C ASN A 120 5.40 25.37 -8.26
N GLN A 121 6.41 26.23 -8.48
CA GLN A 121 7.72 26.08 -7.82
C GLN A 121 7.59 26.12 -6.29
N ARG A 122 6.82 27.05 -5.73
CA ARG A 122 6.58 27.12 -4.28
C ARG A 122 5.87 25.87 -3.75
N LEU A 123 4.90 25.36 -4.50
CA LEU A 123 4.19 24.12 -4.14
C LEU A 123 5.12 22.91 -4.19
N LEU A 124 5.98 22.84 -5.20
CA LEU A 124 7.00 21.80 -5.33
C LEU A 124 7.97 21.83 -4.16
N ASP A 125 8.52 22.99 -3.81
CA ASP A 125 9.48 23.14 -2.71
C ASP A 125 8.85 22.74 -1.37
N LYS A 126 7.63 23.21 -1.09
CA LYS A 126 6.87 22.79 0.11
C LYS A 126 6.58 21.29 0.12
N THR A 127 6.36 20.69 -1.05
CA THR A 127 6.09 19.25 -1.16
C THR A 127 7.36 18.45 -0.90
N LYS A 128 8.53 18.92 -1.35
CA LYS A 128 9.84 18.32 -1.01
C LYS A 128 10.07 18.30 0.50
N ASP A 129 9.77 19.40 1.21
CA ASP A 129 9.87 19.44 2.68
C ASP A 129 8.94 18.42 3.35
N ARG A 130 7.72 18.24 2.82
CA ARG A 130 6.76 17.25 3.32
C ARG A 130 7.22 15.82 3.06
N ILE A 131 7.83 15.55 1.91
CA ILE A 131 8.47 14.26 1.61
C ILE A 131 9.59 14.00 2.61
N GLN A 132 10.43 15.00 2.88
CA GLN A 132 11.49 14.91 3.88
C GLN A 132 10.97 14.55 5.27
N ASN A 133 9.91 15.22 5.71
CA ASN A 133 9.27 14.92 6.98
C ASN A 133 8.67 13.51 7.01
N GLN A 134 7.99 13.07 5.94
CA GLN A 134 7.43 11.71 5.88
C GLN A 134 8.53 10.65 5.94
N PHE A 135 9.62 10.82 5.21
CA PHE A 135 10.77 9.91 5.29
C PHE A 135 11.31 9.81 6.71
N SER A 136 11.51 10.94 7.40
CA SER A 136 11.95 10.96 8.80
C SER A 136 10.99 10.20 9.72
N LYS A 137 9.67 10.36 9.56
CA LYS A 137 8.68 9.60 10.35
C LYS A 137 8.78 8.10 10.10
N ILE A 138 8.95 7.69 8.85
CA ILE A 138 9.09 6.26 8.49
C ILE A 138 10.38 5.69 9.12
N LYS A 139 11.50 6.43 9.07
CA LYS A 139 12.75 6.01 9.75
C LYS A 139 12.59 5.96 11.26
N SER A 140 11.88 6.91 11.88
CA SER A 140 11.56 6.84 13.31
C SER A 140 10.72 5.62 13.66
N ARG A 141 9.72 5.29 12.83
CA ARG A 141 8.91 4.07 12.99
C ARG A 141 9.76 2.80 12.85
N GLN A 142 10.68 2.78 11.88
CA GLN A 142 11.64 1.69 11.73
C GLN A 142 12.49 1.51 13.00
N SER A 143 13.09 2.57 13.53
CA SER A 143 13.89 2.50 14.75
C SER A 143 13.07 2.06 15.97
N TYR A 144 11.82 2.49 16.07
CA TYR A 144 10.89 2.02 17.11
C TYR A 144 10.68 0.50 17.03
N LEU A 145 10.44 -0.05 15.83
CA LEU A 145 10.27 -1.49 15.62
C LEU A 145 11.55 -2.30 15.91
N GLU A 146 12.73 -1.70 15.75
CA GLU A 146 14.02 -2.33 16.03
C GLU A 146 14.36 -2.36 17.52
N ALA A 147 14.02 -1.29 18.26
CA ALA A 147 14.54 -1.07 19.62
C ALA A 147 13.48 -1.16 20.74
N GLU A 148 12.25 -0.70 20.49
CA GLU A 148 11.28 -0.34 21.53
C GLU A 148 9.96 -1.12 21.46
N ALA A 149 9.58 -1.61 20.28
CA ALA A 149 8.31 -2.30 20.09
C ALA A 149 8.21 -3.58 20.94
N LEU A 150 6.99 -3.88 21.37
CA LEU A 150 6.67 -5.11 22.12
C LEU A 150 7.05 -6.37 21.32
N LEU A 151 6.72 -6.35 20.02
CA LEU A 151 7.17 -7.32 19.03
C LEU A 151 8.23 -6.64 18.17
N LYS A 152 9.41 -7.24 18.10
CA LYS A 152 10.57 -6.71 17.37
C LYS A 152 10.61 -7.23 15.95
N ILE A 153 11.36 -6.54 15.09
CA ILE A 153 11.61 -7.01 13.72
C ILE A 153 12.04 -8.49 13.73
N GLY A 154 11.34 -9.30 12.94
CA GLY A 154 11.54 -10.74 12.84
C GLY A 154 10.62 -11.59 13.73
N ASP A 155 9.93 -11.00 14.71
CA ASP A 155 8.95 -11.73 15.53
C ASP A 155 7.73 -12.10 14.69
N PHE A 156 7.16 -13.28 14.93
CA PHE A 156 5.89 -13.67 14.31
C PHE A 156 4.77 -12.71 14.78
N ASN A 157 3.98 -12.20 13.83
CA ASN A 157 2.91 -11.24 14.14
C ASN A 157 1.54 -11.57 13.53
N GLY A 158 1.39 -12.81 13.05
CA GLY A 158 0.15 -13.36 12.51
C GLY A 158 0.31 -13.88 11.09
N TRP A 159 -0.69 -13.66 10.23
CA TRP A 159 -0.75 -14.27 8.90
C TRP A 159 -0.78 -13.23 7.79
N LYS A 160 -0.04 -13.50 6.71
CA LYS A 160 -0.15 -12.80 5.44
C LYS A 160 -0.96 -13.67 4.49
N VAL A 161 -2.09 -13.17 4.02
CA VAL A 161 -3.02 -13.92 3.17
C VAL A 161 -3.03 -13.30 1.79
N TYR A 162 -2.72 -14.10 0.77
CA TYR A 162 -2.95 -13.75 -0.63
C TYR A 162 -4.28 -14.36 -1.06
N HIS A 163 -5.19 -13.51 -1.51
CA HIS A 163 -6.53 -13.93 -1.89
C HIS A 163 -6.89 -13.40 -3.27
N LYS A 164 -7.20 -14.33 -4.17
CA LYS A 164 -7.67 -14.07 -5.53
C LYS A 164 -9.12 -14.49 -5.65
N PHE A 165 -9.92 -13.63 -6.28
CA PHE A 165 -11.34 -13.86 -6.49
C PHE A 165 -11.78 -13.30 -7.84
N LYS A 166 -13.02 -13.60 -8.21
CA LYS A 166 -13.76 -12.85 -9.23
C LYS A 166 -15.06 -12.31 -8.66
N SER A 167 -15.53 -11.21 -9.21
CA SER A 167 -16.85 -10.62 -8.96
C SER A 167 -17.26 -9.76 -10.14
N LEU A 168 -18.55 -9.51 -10.32
CA LEU A 168 -19.02 -8.57 -11.34
C LEU A 168 -18.48 -7.16 -11.09
N ASN A 169 -18.20 -6.45 -12.19
CA ASN A 169 -17.88 -5.03 -12.19
C ASN A 169 -19.03 -4.19 -11.63
N GLY A 170 -18.80 -2.90 -11.35
CA GLY A 170 -19.85 -2.00 -10.83
C GLY A 170 -21.13 -1.96 -11.69
N ALA A 171 -21.02 -2.19 -13.00
CA ALA A 171 -22.16 -2.27 -13.91
C ALA A 171 -22.93 -3.60 -13.87
N GLY A 172 -22.42 -4.64 -13.21
CA GLY A 172 -23.04 -5.97 -13.14
C GLY A 172 -22.93 -6.78 -14.44
N THR A 173 -22.02 -6.43 -15.35
CA THR A 173 -22.01 -6.96 -16.73
C THR A 173 -20.85 -7.88 -17.07
N LEU A 174 -19.72 -7.74 -16.38
CA LEU A 174 -18.49 -8.48 -16.67
C LEU A 174 -17.83 -8.93 -15.37
N ASP A 175 -17.29 -10.14 -15.37
CA ASP A 175 -16.42 -10.63 -14.30
C ASP A 175 -15.12 -9.80 -14.27
N LEU A 176 -14.80 -9.26 -13.11
CA LEU A 176 -13.50 -8.70 -12.79
C LEU A 176 -12.76 -9.63 -11.84
N PHE A 177 -11.47 -9.79 -12.07
CA PHE A 177 -10.59 -10.53 -11.19
C PHE A 177 -9.95 -9.54 -10.22
N GLY A 178 -10.01 -9.86 -8.93
CA GLY A 178 -9.37 -9.09 -7.87
C GLY A 178 -8.34 -9.93 -7.13
N GLU A 179 -7.24 -9.29 -6.74
CA GLU A 179 -6.23 -9.86 -5.85
C GLU A 179 -5.97 -8.92 -4.69
N TYR A 180 -6.01 -9.45 -3.47
CA TYR A 180 -5.73 -8.73 -2.24
C TYR A 180 -4.65 -9.43 -1.42
N VAL A 181 -3.89 -8.62 -0.69
CA VAL A 181 -2.98 -9.04 0.38
C VAL A 181 -3.56 -8.56 1.70
N PHE A 182 -3.87 -9.51 2.60
CA PHE A 182 -4.35 -9.22 3.95
C PHE A 182 -3.27 -9.51 4.98
N PHE A 183 -3.23 -8.70 6.03
CA PHE A 183 -2.49 -8.97 7.25
C PHE A 183 -3.47 -9.21 8.39
N CYS A 184 -3.27 -10.30 9.12
CA CYS A 184 -4.17 -10.77 10.15
C CYS A 184 -3.40 -11.05 11.45
N ASP A 185 -4.08 -11.05 12.59
CA ASP A 185 -3.50 -11.66 13.80
C ASP A 185 -3.47 -13.19 13.72
N GLU A 186 -3.03 -13.84 14.79
CA GLU A 186 -2.91 -15.30 14.89
C GLU A 186 -4.26 -16.02 14.72
N ASP A 187 -5.36 -15.34 15.04
CA ASP A 187 -6.73 -15.84 15.02
C ASP A 187 -7.48 -15.51 13.72
N PHE A 188 -6.78 -14.96 12.71
CA PHE A 188 -7.35 -14.51 11.43
C PHE A 188 -8.32 -13.32 11.54
N ASN A 189 -8.18 -12.47 12.58
CA ASN A 189 -8.83 -11.16 12.54
C ASN A 189 -8.03 -10.23 11.62
N GLU A 190 -8.73 -9.57 10.69
CA GLU A 190 -8.13 -8.62 9.75
C GLU A 190 -7.56 -7.40 10.50
N LYS A 191 -6.30 -7.06 10.20
CA LYS A 191 -5.62 -5.85 10.69
C LYS A 191 -5.50 -4.78 9.62
N SER A 192 -5.23 -5.21 8.38
CA SER A 192 -5.16 -4.35 7.20
C SER A 192 -5.26 -5.19 5.94
N ALA A 193 -5.82 -4.62 4.88
CA ALA A 193 -5.93 -5.24 3.57
C ALA A 193 -5.61 -4.25 2.46
N TYR A 194 -4.94 -4.72 1.41
CA TYR A 194 -4.51 -3.90 0.29
C TYR A 194 -4.74 -4.66 -1.03
N PRO A 195 -5.14 -3.98 -2.12
CA PRO A 195 -4.99 -4.54 -3.45
C PRO A 195 -3.55 -4.99 -3.66
N LYS A 196 -3.36 -6.14 -4.31
CA LYS A 196 -2.03 -6.75 -4.45
C LYS A 196 -1.04 -5.84 -5.18
N GLU A 197 -1.47 -5.19 -6.27
CA GLU A 197 -0.63 -4.27 -7.04
C GLU A 197 -0.15 -3.09 -6.18
N ASP A 198 -1.07 -2.50 -5.39
CA ASP A 198 -0.74 -1.42 -4.46
C ASP A 198 0.27 -1.91 -3.40
N TYR A 199 0.04 -3.08 -2.81
CA TYR A 199 0.95 -3.64 -1.80
C TYR A 199 2.34 -3.94 -2.38
N GLU A 200 2.43 -4.46 -3.59
CA GLU A 200 3.70 -4.73 -4.26
C GLU A 200 4.49 -3.43 -4.49
N ALA A 201 3.82 -2.37 -4.96
CA ALA A 201 4.43 -1.06 -5.12
C ALA A 201 4.91 -0.47 -3.78
N ILE A 202 4.06 -0.53 -2.74
CA ILE A 202 4.41 -0.09 -1.38
C ILE A 202 5.61 -0.87 -0.86
N SER A 203 5.59 -2.20 -0.98
CA SER A 203 6.65 -3.06 -0.44
C SER A 203 8.01 -2.75 -1.04
N LYS A 204 8.09 -2.46 -2.35
CA LYS A 204 9.33 -2.04 -3.02
C LYS A 204 9.88 -0.74 -2.43
N VAL A 205 9.01 0.28 -2.33
CA VAL A 205 9.38 1.57 -1.75
C VAL A 205 9.84 1.43 -0.29
N MET A 206 9.17 0.57 0.50
CA MET A 206 9.56 0.34 1.90
C MET A 206 10.92 -0.37 2.02
N ILE A 207 11.26 -1.27 1.10
CA ILE A 207 12.59 -1.88 1.04
C ILE A 207 13.65 -0.81 0.75
N ALA A 208 13.39 0.06 -0.23
CA ALA A 208 14.27 1.18 -0.53
C ALA A 208 14.47 2.09 0.69
N ILE A 209 13.39 2.55 1.33
CA ILE A 209 13.46 3.38 2.56
C ILE A 209 14.26 2.69 3.67
N SER A 210 13.98 1.40 3.91
CA SER A 210 14.63 0.65 4.98
C SER A 210 16.13 0.57 4.79
N SER A 211 16.59 0.44 3.54
CA SER A 211 18.00 0.35 3.17
C SER A 211 18.69 1.70 2.97
N SER A 212 17.94 2.80 2.96
CA SER A 212 18.47 4.13 2.67
C SER A 212 18.77 4.96 3.92
N ASN A 213 19.84 5.75 3.81
CA ASN A 213 20.28 6.68 4.85
C ASN A 213 19.55 8.03 4.76
N ASP A 214 19.27 8.47 3.54
CA ASP A 214 18.57 9.71 3.24
C ASP A 214 17.68 9.55 1.99
N ILE A 215 16.98 10.62 1.64
CA ILE A 215 16.01 10.62 0.53
C ILE A 215 16.68 10.55 -0.83
N SER A 216 17.88 11.10 -1.01
CA SER A 216 18.58 11.03 -2.30
C SER A 216 18.90 9.58 -2.62
N ASP A 217 19.49 8.87 -1.66
CA ASP A 217 19.80 7.45 -1.74
C ASP A 217 18.53 6.60 -1.94
N MET A 218 17.43 6.93 -1.27
CA MET A 218 16.14 6.27 -1.50
C MET A 218 15.61 6.48 -2.92
N ILE A 219 15.67 7.70 -3.46
CA ILE A 219 15.17 8.00 -4.82
C ILE A 219 15.98 7.22 -5.85
N GLU A 220 17.30 7.18 -5.71
CA GLU A 220 18.19 6.41 -6.60
C GLU A 220 17.81 4.92 -6.62
N LYS A 221 17.63 4.30 -5.44
CA LYS A 221 17.23 2.87 -5.35
C LYS A 221 15.85 2.60 -5.93
N VAL A 222 14.88 3.48 -5.72
CA VAL A 222 13.53 3.32 -6.30
C VAL A 222 13.59 3.42 -7.83
N GLN A 223 14.43 4.29 -8.37
CA GLN A 223 14.63 4.37 -9.83
C GLN A 223 15.27 3.10 -10.38
N GLU A 224 16.28 2.54 -9.72
CA GLU A 224 16.91 1.27 -10.12
C GLU A 224 15.95 0.06 -10.09
N GLU A 225 14.91 0.07 -9.24
CA GLU A 225 13.90 -1.01 -9.22
C GLU A 225 12.78 -0.85 -10.27
N ILE A 226 12.67 0.33 -10.88
CA ILE A 226 11.66 0.65 -11.89
C ILE A 226 12.22 0.51 -13.32
N TYR A 227 13.54 0.58 -13.51
CA TYR A 227 14.25 0.45 -14.79
C TYR A 227 15.05 -0.86 -14.90
#